data_AF-A0A6D2J329-F1
#
_entry.id   AF-A0A6D2J329-F1
#
_cell.length_a   1.000
_cell.length_b   1.000
_cell.length_c   1.000
_cell.angle_alpha   90.00
_cell.angle_beta   90.00
_cell.angle_gamma   90.00
#
_symmetry.space_group_name_H-M   'P 1'
#
loop_
_entity.id
_entity.type
_entity.pdbx_description
1 polymer ?
#
loop_
_entity_poly.entity_id
_entity_poly.type
_entity_poly.pdbx_seq_one_letter_code
_entity_poly.pdbx_strand_id
1 'polypeptide(L)'
;MGTIMIGYWPRQTYMENGASDVSFGGLAGTTLPDTLLPPMGTGDFPTGDLTRPTFMKQLKYVLSNYTVEDINYNEIGHHVDNLDCYDVMYLSYVDSFSRETLTFGGPGGRCIK
;
A
#
# COMPACT_ATOMS: atom_id res chain seq x y z
N MET A 1 2.19 13.48 20.73
CA MET A 1 1.87 12.95 19.39
C MET A 1 2.87 11.84 19.13
N GLY A 2 2.45 10.57 19.20
CA GLY A 2 3.37 9.44 19.08
C GLY A 2 3.64 9.10 17.63
N THR A 3 4.89 9.24 17.18
CA THR A 3 5.34 8.82 15.84
C THR A 3 5.77 7.36 15.91
N ILE A 4 4.81 6.44 15.99
CA ILE A 4 5.13 5.01 15.91
C ILE A 4 5.30 4.69 14.43
N MET A 5 6.54 4.48 14.01
CA MET A 5 6.82 3.93 12.68
C MET A 5 6.34 2.49 12.66
N ILE A 6 5.46 2.18 11.71
CA ILE A 6 4.94 0.83 11.49
C ILE A 6 5.76 0.23 10.35
N GLY A 7 6.57 -0.77 10.68
CA GLY A 7 7.50 -1.43 9.76
C GLY A 7 8.70 -1.94 10.53
N TYR A 8 8.91 -3.27 10.57
CA TYR A 8 10.03 -3.89 11.26
C TYR A 8 10.87 -4.67 10.25
N TRP A 9 12.14 -4.28 10.10
CA TRP A 9 13.10 -4.93 9.20
C TRP A 9 14.33 -5.41 9.97
N PRO A 10 14.33 -6.66 10.46
CA PRO A 10 15.46 -7.20 11.20
C PRO A 10 16.65 -7.47 10.28
N ARG A 11 17.78 -6.81 10.57
CA ARG A 11 19.06 -7.00 9.87
C ARG A 11 19.51 -8.47 9.82
N GLN A 12 19.25 -9.23 10.88
CA GLN A 12 19.87 -10.53 11.14
C GLN A 12 19.37 -11.69 10.28
N THR A 13 18.24 -11.54 9.59
CA THR A 13 17.61 -12.71 8.94
C THR A 13 17.47 -12.59 7.44
N TYR A 14 17.34 -11.37 6.87
CA TYR A 14 17.02 -11.21 5.44
C TYR A 14 17.65 -9.98 4.74
N MET A 15 18.54 -9.22 5.39
CA MET A 15 18.91 -7.87 4.91
C MET A 15 20.36 -7.42 5.14
N GLU A 16 21.36 -8.31 5.09
CA GLU A 16 22.77 -7.84 5.13
C GLU A 16 23.09 -6.80 4.03
N ASN A 17 22.43 -6.90 2.87
CA ASN A 17 22.63 -6.01 1.72
C ASN A 17 21.44 -5.07 1.43
N GLY A 18 20.43 -5.00 2.31
CA GLY A 18 19.20 -4.22 2.07
C GLY A 18 18.21 -4.86 1.09
N ALA A 19 17.18 -4.11 0.69
CA ALA A 19 16.21 -4.48 -0.35
C ALA A 19 16.56 -3.81 -1.69
N SER A 20 16.33 -4.52 -2.79
CA SER A 20 16.31 -3.91 -4.15
C SER A 20 15.00 -3.18 -4.42
N ASP A 21 13.89 -3.71 -3.89
CA ASP A 21 12.54 -3.24 -4.15
C ASP A 21 11.73 -3.25 -2.85
N VAL A 22 10.89 -2.22 -2.68
CA VAL A 22 9.97 -2.10 -1.54
C VAL A 22 8.56 -1.96 -2.07
N SER A 23 7.66 -2.82 -1.61
CA SER A 23 6.25 -2.80 -2.01
C SER A 23 5.36 -2.47 -0.83
N PHE A 24 4.41 -1.55 -1.05
CA PHE A 24 3.37 -1.19 -0.09
C PHE A 24 2.02 -1.65 -0.63
N GLY A 25 1.19 -2.23 0.23
CA GLY A 25 -0.12 -2.70 -0.17
C GLY A 25 -0.62 -3.78 0.75
N GLY A 26 -1.37 -4.72 0.19
CA GLY A 26 -1.91 -5.87 0.89
C GLY A 26 -2.46 -6.90 -0.08
N LEU A 27 -2.87 -8.03 0.48
CA LEU A 27 -3.51 -9.11 -0.26
C LEU A 27 -4.91 -9.33 0.30
N ALA A 28 -5.92 -9.31 -0.56
CA ALA A 28 -7.28 -9.73 -0.25
C ALA A 28 -7.61 -10.94 -1.13
N GLY A 29 -7.96 -12.05 -0.49
CA GLY A 29 -8.21 -13.28 -1.22
C GLY A 29 -8.66 -14.40 -0.31
N THR A 30 -9.05 -15.50 -0.95
CA THR A 30 -9.44 -16.75 -0.31
C THR A 30 -8.68 -17.90 -0.97
N THR A 31 -8.33 -18.90 -0.19
CA THR A 31 -7.70 -20.14 -0.70
C THR A 31 -8.70 -21.11 -1.30
N LEU A 32 -10.00 -20.83 -1.16
CA LEU A 32 -11.08 -21.66 -1.67
C LEU A 32 -11.39 -21.34 -3.14
N PRO A 33 -11.42 -22.34 -4.03
CA PRO A 33 -11.83 -22.15 -5.41
C PRO A 33 -13.29 -21.68 -5.49
N ASP A 34 -13.61 -20.91 -6.54
CA ASP A 34 -14.96 -20.41 -6.87
C ASP A 34 -15.67 -19.60 -5.77
N THR A 35 -14.92 -19.09 -4.80
CA THR A 35 -15.44 -18.28 -3.70
C THR A 35 -15.35 -16.79 -4.05
N LEU A 36 -16.36 -16.03 -3.66
CA LEU A 36 -16.37 -14.57 -3.81
C LEU A 36 -15.17 -13.98 -3.06
N LEU A 37 -14.41 -13.11 -3.73
CA LEU A 37 -13.32 -12.41 -3.07
C LEU A 37 -13.90 -11.43 -2.02
N PRO A 38 -13.28 -11.31 -0.83
CA PRO A 38 -13.81 -10.45 0.22
C PRO A 38 -13.66 -8.96 -0.15
N PRO A 39 -14.52 -8.06 0.36
CA PRO A 39 -14.28 -6.62 0.21
C PRO A 39 -12.97 -6.22 0.91
N MET A 40 -12.24 -5.28 0.32
CA MET A 40 -11.03 -4.70 0.91
C MET A 40 -11.33 -3.32 1.49
N GLY A 41 -11.00 -3.11 2.76
CA GLY A 41 -11.29 -1.84 3.45
C GLY A 41 -12.79 -1.61 3.63
N THR A 42 -13.30 -0.51 3.08
CA THR A 42 -14.75 -0.19 3.11
C THR A 42 -15.55 -0.93 2.03
N GLY A 43 -14.89 -1.58 1.07
CA GLY A 43 -15.53 -2.12 -0.12
C GLY A 43 -15.66 -1.10 -1.27
N ASP A 44 -15.26 0.15 -1.06
CA ASP A 44 -15.21 1.16 -2.11
C ASP A 44 -13.84 1.18 -2.78
N PHE A 45 -13.81 1.54 -4.06
CA PHE A 45 -12.56 1.83 -4.75
C PHE A 45 -11.87 3.08 -4.16
N PRO A 46 -10.53 3.14 -4.20
CA PRO A 46 -9.79 4.29 -3.74
C PRO A 46 -10.19 5.55 -4.52
N THR A 47 -10.22 6.68 -3.82
CA THR A 47 -10.45 8.01 -4.41
C THR A 47 -9.45 9.00 -3.82
N GLY A 48 -9.32 10.18 -4.45
CA GLY A 48 -8.47 11.26 -3.91
C GLY A 48 -8.95 11.84 -2.59
N ASP A 49 -10.19 11.55 -2.19
CA ASP A 49 -10.77 11.99 -0.94
C ASP A 49 -10.41 11.03 0.18
N LEU A 50 -9.52 11.44 1.08
CA LEU A 50 -9.07 10.63 2.22
C LEU A 50 -10.06 10.57 3.39
N THR A 51 -11.32 11.02 3.23
CA THR A 51 -12.34 10.94 4.29
C THR A 51 -13.09 9.62 4.32
N ARG A 52 -13.02 8.82 3.23
CA ARG A 52 -13.83 7.60 3.05
C ARG A 52 -13.02 6.30 2.83
N PRO A 53 -12.00 6.26 1.95
CA PRO A 53 -11.32 5.04 1.61
C PRO A 53 -10.29 4.66 2.68
N THR A 54 -9.82 3.41 2.64
CA THR A 54 -8.73 2.97 3.50
C THR A 54 -7.40 3.51 2.96
N PHE A 55 -6.53 4.00 3.85
CA PHE A 55 -5.26 4.62 3.46
C PHE A 55 -4.11 4.32 4.43
N MET A 56 -2.89 4.39 3.90
CA MET A 56 -1.62 4.48 4.63
C MET A 56 -0.96 5.81 4.27
N LYS A 57 -0.57 6.60 5.28
CA LYS A 57 -0.01 7.95 5.14
C LYS A 57 1.47 7.96 5.51
N GLN A 58 2.19 9.00 5.08
CA GLN A 58 3.60 9.22 5.39
C GLN A 58 4.48 8.04 4.97
N LEU A 59 4.24 7.51 3.77
CA LEU A 59 5.02 6.41 3.21
C LEU A 59 6.45 6.87 3.00
N LYS A 60 7.38 6.05 3.49
CA LYS A 60 8.81 6.32 3.49
C LYS A 60 9.58 5.03 3.26
N TYR A 61 10.76 5.15 2.65
CA TYR A 61 11.73 4.06 2.61
C TYR A 61 13.03 4.47 3.31
N VAL A 62 13.83 3.46 3.67
CA VAL A 62 15.11 3.67 4.34
C VAL A 62 16.23 3.32 3.37
N LEU A 63 17.14 4.27 3.15
CA LEU A 63 18.33 4.07 2.33
C LEU A 63 19.43 3.33 3.09
N SER A 64 20.45 2.88 2.35
CA SER A 64 21.59 2.13 2.93
C SER A 64 22.41 2.92 3.96
N ASN A 65 22.35 4.25 3.91
CA ASN A 65 22.95 5.16 4.89
C ASN A 65 22.02 5.44 6.10
N TYR A 66 20.91 4.70 6.23
CA TYR A 66 19.88 4.86 7.26
C TYR A 66 19.11 6.18 7.20
N THR A 67 19.18 6.94 6.10
CA THR A 67 18.28 8.09 5.91
C THR A 67 16.88 7.62 5.53
N VAL A 68 15.88 8.32 6.05
CA VAL A 68 14.47 8.04 5.78
C VAL A 68 13.97 9.08 4.79
N GLU A 69 13.64 8.63 3.60
CA GLU A 69 13.20 9.49 2.50
C GLU A 69 11.72 9.25 2.20
N ASP A 70 11.06 10.30 1.70
CA ASP A 70 9.72 10.19 1.14
C ASP A 70 9.74 9.41 -0.18
N ILE A 71 8.65 8.71 -0.52
CA ILE A 71 8.58 7.93 -1.76
C ILE A 71 8.69 8.86 -2.98
N ASN A 72 9.61 8.55 -3.90
CA ASN A 72 9.72 9.24 -5.18
C ASN A 72 8.64 8.75 -6.16
N TYR A 73 7.73 9.63 -6.58
CA TYR A 73 6.67 9.34 -7.56
C TYR A 73 7.21 8.83 -8.92
N ASN A 74 8.45 9.13 -9.29
CA ASN A 74 9.02 8.65 -10.55
C ASN A 74 9.55 7.20 -10.45
N GLU A 75 9.59 6.62 -9.25
CA GLU A 75 10.17 5.30 -8.98
C GLU A 75 9.11 4.29 -8.53
N ILE A 76 7.82 4.63 -8.60
CA ILE A 76 6.73 3.74 -8.19
C ILE A 76 6.23 2.87 -9.35
N GLY A 77 6.05 1.59 -9.06
CA GLY A 77 5.25 0.69 -9.87
C GLY A 77 3.82 0.57 -9.31
N HIS A 78 2.83 0.50 -10.17
CA HIS A 78 1.46 0.15 -9.81
C HIS A 78 1.20 -1.32 -10.16
N HIS A 79 0.63 -2.07 -9.21
CA HIS A 79 0.32 -3.48 -9.41
C HIS A 79 -1.02 -3.83 -8.77
N VAL A 80 -1.94 -4.34 -9.59
CA VAL A 80 -3.26 -4.83 -9.20
C VAL A 80 -3.58 -6.04 -10.06
N ASP A 81 -4.01 -7.14 -9.42
CA ASP A 81 -4.33 -8.38 -10.12
C ASP A 81 -5.60 -8.27 -10.99
N ASN A 82 -6.62 -7.56 -10.48
CA ASN A 82 -7.89 -7.34 -11.17
C ASN A 82 -8.51 -6.00 -10.74
N LEU A 83 -8.52 -5.03 -11.66
CA LEU A 83 -9.05 -3.68 -11.46
C LEU A 83 -10.57 -3.64 -11.26
N ASP A 84 -11.30 -4.66 -11.70
CA ASP A 84 -12.75 -4.73 -11.47
C ASP A 84 -13.09 -5.07 -10.02
N CYS A 85 -12.10 -5.43 -9.20
CA CYS A 85 -12.32 -5.90 -7.84
C CYS A 85 -11.59 -5.14 -6.78
N TYR A 86 -10.33 -4.81 -7.05
CA TYR A 86 -9.52 -4.02 -6.15
C TYR A 86 -8.80 -2.97 -6.96
N ASP A 87 -8.48 -1.86 -6.32
CA ASP A 87 -7.56 -0.90 -6.88
C ASP A 87 -6.75 -0.26 -5.76
N VAL A 88 -5.64 0.33 -6.17
CA VAL A 88 -4.72 1.08 -5.32
C VAL A 88 -4.36 2.37 -6.03
N MET A 89 -4.32 3.46 -5.30
CA MET A 89 -3.95 4.76 -5.82
C MET A 89 -2.92 5.40 -4.91
N TYR A 90 -1.84 5.86 -5.52
CA TYR A 90 -0.80 6.61 -4.85
C TYR A 90 -1.04 8.12 -5.04
N LEU A 91 -0.97 8.86 -3.94
CA LEU A 91 -1.11 10.31 -3.90
C LEU A 91 0.23 10.90 -3.44
N SER A 92 0.91 11.58 -4.36
CA SER A 92 2.12 12.33 -4.06
C SER A 92 1.76 13.59 -3.30
N TYR A 93 2.43 13.83 -2.17
CA TYR A 93 2.30 15.02 -1.34
C TYR A 93 0.86 15.53 -1.18
N VAL A 94 0.04 14.86 -0.35
CA VAL A 94 -1.35 15.28 -0.12
C VAL A 94 -1.41 16.57 0.70
N ASP A 95 -0.75 16.59 1.85
CA ASP A 95 -0.65 17.73 2.76
C ASP A 95 0.54 17.53 3.72
N SER A 96 0.84 18.50 4.58
CA SER A 96 1.99 18.44 5.50
C SER A 96 1.93 17.29 6.52
N PHE A 97 0.74 16.78 6.82
CA PHE A 97 0.50 15.67 7.74
C PHE A 97 0.41 14.33 7.01
N SER A 98 -0.31 14.27 5.89
CA SER A 98 -0.56 13.03 5.15
C SER A 98 0.60 12.63 4.25
N ARG A 99 1.30 13.62 3.67
CA ARG A 99 2.40 13.45 2.70
C ARG A 99 2.09 12.37 1.65
N GLU A 100 3.04 11.49 1.33
CA GLU A 100 2.94 10.38 0.41
C GLU A 100 1.96 9.36 0.97
N THR A 101 0.84 9.20 0.28
CA THR A 101 -0.29 8.42 0.77
C THR A 101 -0.67 7.36 -0.25
N LEU A 102 -0.88 6.14 0.23
CA LEU A 102 -1.44 5.03 -0.53
C LEU A 102 -2.87 4.83 -0.06
N THR A 103 -3.83 4.90 -0.97
CA THR A 103 -5.20 4.51 -0.71
C THR A 103 -5.55 3.27 -1.51
N PHE A 104 -6.35 2.38 -0.94
CA PHE A 104 -6.68 1.10 -1.53
C PHE A 104 -8.07 0.66 -1.09
N GLY A 105 -8.67 -0.23 -1.87
CA GLY A 105 -9.96 -0.82 -1.57
C GLY A 105 -10.56 -1.54 -2.76
N GLY A 106 -11.85 -1.85 -2.64
CA GLY A 106 -12.65 -2.42 -3.69
C GLY A 106 -13.66 -3.44 -3.17
N PRO A 107 -14.74 -3.68 -3.92
CA PRO A 107 -15.90 -4.43 -3.45
C PRO A 107 -15.64 -5.93 -3.32
N GLY A 108 -14.58 -6.45 -3.96
CA GLY A 108 -14.41 -7.89 -4.15
C GLY A 108 -15.56 -8.49 -4.97
N GLY A 109 -15.96 -9.71 -4.65
CA GLY A 109 -17.04 -10.42 -5.34
C GLY A 109 -16.52 -11.35 -6.44
N ARG A 110 -17.22 -11.38 -7.59
CA ARG A 110 -16.82 -12.20 -8.75
C ARG A 110 -15.82 -11.43 -9.60
N CYS A 111 -14.55 -11.61 -9.26
CA CYS A 111 -13.41 -11.06 -9.95
C CYS A 111 -13.01 -12.01 -11.05
N ILE A 112 -13.69 -11.94 -12.19
CA ILE A 112 -13.39 -12.79 -13.34
C ILE A 112 -12.09 -12.27 -13.95
N LYS A 113 -11.09 -13.12 -14.07
CA LYS A 113 -9.85 -12.83 -14.80
C LYS A 113 -9.99 -13.25 -16.26
#